data_AF-A0A657AMJ2-F1
#
_entry.id   AF-A0A657AMJ2-F1
#
_cell.length_a   1.000
_cell.length_b   1.000
_cell.length_c   1.000
_cell.angle_alpha   90.00
_cell.angle_beta   90.00
_cell.angle_gamma   90.00
#
_symmetry.space_group_name_H-M   'P 1'
#
loop_
_entity.id
_entity.type
_entity.pdbx_description
1 polymer ?
#
loop_
_entity_poly.entity_id
_entity_poly.type
_entity_poly.pdbx_seq_one_letter_code
_entity_poly.pdbx_strand_id
1 'polypeptide(L)' 'MVLFWPIQQELDCISNSGQILGKIKFDGDKEEYRFYPNNESLALSGAEQTMINERISGLES' A
#
# COMPACT_ATOMS: atom_id res chain seq x y z
N MET A 1 3.36 -1.54 31.42
CA MET A 1 3.01 -2.49 30.35
C MET A 1 3.48 -1.87 29.05
N VAL A 2 4.39 -2.52 28.32
CA VAL A 2 5.00 -1.94 27.11
C VAL A 2 4.19 -2.44 25.92
N LEU A 3 3.48 -1.53 25.25
CA LEU A 3 2.75 -1.84 24.03
C LEU A 3 3.73 -1.67 22.87
N PHE A 4 4.17 -2.80 22.32
CA PHE A 4 4.87 -2.82 21.05
C PHE A 4 3.80 -2.83 19.97
N TRP A 5 3.52 -1.66 19.39
CA TRP A 5 2.70 -1.65 18.18
C TRP A 5 3.53 -2.26 17.05
N PRO A 6 2.98 -3.27 16.34
CA PRO A 6 3.62 -3.75 15.13
C PRO A 6 3.82 -2.54 14.23
N ILE A 7 5.06 -2.35 13.82
CA ILE A 7 5.53 -1.20 13.06
C ILE A 7 4.50 -0.94 11.94
N GLN A 8 3.91 0.27 11.91
CA GLN A 8 2.97 0.64 10.85
C GLN A 8 3.77 0.69 9.55
N GLN A 9 3.92 -0.47 8.88
CA GLN A 9 4.65 -0.57 7.64
C GLN A 9 3.87 0.19 6.57
N GLU A 10 4.41 1.33 6.19
CA GLU A 10 3.99 2.07 5.02
C GLU A 10 4.99 1.79 3.90
N LEU A 11 4.47 1.37 2.74
CA LEU A 11 5.27 1.15 1.54
C LEU A 11 4.86 2.17 0.49
N ASP A 12 5.78 3.02 0.06
CA ASP A 12 5.55 3.92 -1.06
C ASP A 12 5.46 3.13 -2.37
N CYS A 13 4.36 3.29 -3.09
CA CYS A 13 4.19 2.78 -4.45
C CYS A 13 4.66 3.86 -5.42
N ILE A 14 5.78 3.60 -6.08
CA ILE A 14 6.39 4.52 -7.05
C ILE A 14 6.24 3.92 -8.44
N SER A 15 5.74 4.71 -9.39
CA SER A 15 5.65 4.31 -10.78
C SER A 15 7.05 4.19 -11.40
N ASN A 16 7.12 3.58 -12.59
CA ASN A 16 8.36 3.47 -13.33
C ASN A 16 8.91 4.84 -13.80
N SER A 17 8.08 5.89 -13.81
CA SER A 17 8.50 7.27 -14.08
C SER A 17 9.00 8.02 -12.85
N GLY A 18 9.07 7.36 -11.69
CA GLY A 18 9.50 7.94 -10.41
C GLY A 18 8.40 8.74 -9.71
N GLN A 19 7.14 8.64 -10.14
CA GLN A 19 6.03 9.33 -9.48
C GLN A 19 5.48 8.48 -8.34
N ILE A 20 5.28 9.09 -7.18
CA ILE A 20 4.61 8.43 -6.05
C ILE A 20 3.12 8.34 -6.37
N LEU A 21 2.65 7.12 -6.60
CA LEU A 21 1.26 6.78 -6.86
C LEU A 21 0.46 6.80 -5.55
N GLY A 22 1.06 6.35 -4.46
CA GLY A 22 0.37 6.20 -3.18
C GLY A 22 1.18 5.37 -2.21
N LYS A 23 0.53 4.89 -1.17
CA LYS A 23 1.16 4.05 -0.15
C LYS A 23 0.30 2.84 0.16
N ILE A 24 0.94 1.69 0.39
CA ILE A 24 0.29 0.56 1.05
C ILE A 24 0.52 0.70 2.54
N LYS A 25 -0.54 0.62 3.34
CA LYS A 25 -0.47 0.61 4.80
C LYS A 25 -1.39 -0.47 5.37
N PHE A 26 -1.05 -0.96 6.55
CA PHE A 26 -1.93 -1.85 7.30
C PHE A 26 -3.10 -1.05 7.89
N ASP A 27 -4.32 -1.41 7.50
CA ASP A 27 -5.58 -0.88 8.01
C ASP A 27 -5.94 -1.65 9.28
N GLY A 28 -5.59 -1.11 10.44
CA GLY A 28 -5.80 -1.77 11.74
C GLY A 28 -7.28 -1.95 12.11
N ASP A 29 -8.20 -1.18 11.51
CA ASP A 29 -9.64 -1.35 11.72
C ASP A 29 -10.19 -2.61 11.03
N LYS A 30 -9.50 -3.07 9.97
CA LYS A 30 -9.94 -4.21 9.16
C LYS A 30 -8.91 -5.34 9.07
N GLU A 31 -7.79 -5.17 9.75
CA GLU A 31 -6.69 -6.14 9.86
C GLU A 31 -6.14 -6.58 8.49
N GLU A 32 -6.11 -5.69 7.50
CA GLU A 32 -5.70 -5.96 6.10
C GLU A 32 -4.74 -4.89 5.56
N TYR A 33 -3.89 -5.25 4.59
CA TYR A 33 -3.05 -4.26 3.90
C TYR A 33 -3.82 -3.60 2.77
N ARG A 34 -3.78 -2.27 2.70
CA ARG A 34 -4.50 -1.50 1.67
C ARG A 34 -3.66 -0.44 1.02
N PHE A 35 -3.92 -0.26 -0.27
CA PHE A 35 -3.38 0.85 -1.03
C PHE A 35 -4.22 2.12 -0.86
N TYR A 36 -3.54 3.22 -0.58
CA TYR A 36 -4.09 4.55 -0.47
C TYR A 36 -3.42 5.43 -1.53
N PRO A 37 -4.16 5.87 -2.56
CA PRO A 37 -3.60 6.73 -3.59
C PRO A 37 -3.19 8.08 -2.99
N ASN A 38 -2.08 8.63 -3.46
CA ASN A 38 -1.61 9.96 -3.05
C ASN A 38 -2.50 11.09 -3.63
N ASN A 39 -3.25 10.79 -4.69
CA ASN A 39 -4.20 11.70 -5.31
C ASN A 39 -5.47 10.92 -5.67
N GLU A 40 -6.64 11.39 -5.22
CA GLU A 40 -7.93 10.72 -5.47
C GLU A 40 -8.28 10.64 -6.96
N SER A 41 -7.71 11.51 -7.79
CA SER A 41 -7.86 11.47 -9.26
C SER A 41 -6.79 10.64 -9.98
N LEU A 42 -5.95 9.90 -9.24
CA LEU A 42 -4.92 9.06 -9.82
C LEU A 42 -5.54 7.83 -10.49
N ALA A 43 -5.58 7.83 -11.82
CA ALA A 43 -5.92 6.64 -12.59
C ALA A 43 -4.69 5.73 -12.67
N LEU A 44 -4.69 4.64 -11.91
CA LEU A 44 -3.71 3.57 -12.05
C LEU A 44 -3.94 2.82 -13.36
N SER A 45 -2.86 2.53 -14.08
CA SER A 45 -2.92 1.56 -15.19
C SER A 45 -3.19 0.15 -14.65
N GLY A 46 -3.74 -0.73 -15.50
CA GLY A 46 -4.01 -2.12 -15.12
C GLY A 46 -2.75 -2.85 -14.61
N ALA A 47 -1.59 -2.57 -15.21
CA ALA A 47 -0.32 -3.14 -14.78
C ALA A 47 0.10 -2.67 -13.37
N GLU A 48 -0.03 -1.37 -13.08
CA GLU A 48 0.27 -0.83 -11.75
C GLU A 48 -0.66 -1.42 -10.69
N GLN A 49 -1.95 -1.56 -11.02
CA GLN A 49 -2.93 -2.15 -10.12
C GLN A 49 -2.64 -3.63 -9.85
N THR A 50 -2.23 -4.41 -10.85
CA THR A 50 -1.79 -5.80 -10.66
C THR A 50 -0.57 -5.88 -9.75
N MET A 51 0.46 -5.06 -9.98
CA MET A 51 1.67 -5.06 -9.15
C MET A 51 1.38 -4.66 -7.69
N ILE A 52 0.51 -3.68 -7.48
CA ILE A 52 0.08 -3.27 -6.13
C ILE A 52 -0.65 -4.43 -5.43
N ASN A 53 -1.58 -5.09 -6.12
CA ASN A 53 -2.33 -6.22 -5.56
C ASN A 53 -1.43 -7.41 -5.22
N GLU A 54 -0.50 -7.78 -6.11
CA GLU A 54 0.49 -8.84 -5.83
C GLU A 54 1.32 -8.51 -4.59
N ARG A 55 1.71 -7.24 -4.43
CA ARG A 55 2.47 -6.82 -3.26
C ARG A 55 1.65 -6.90 -1.97
N ILE A 56 0.37 -6.51 -2.01
CA ILE A 56 -0.56 -6.65 -0.89
C ILE A 56 -0.70 -8.12 -0.49
N SER A 57 -0.97 -9.01 -1.45
CA SER A 57 -1.09 -10.45 -1.18
C SER A 57 0.19 -11.05 -0.61
N GLY A 58 1.37 -10.55 -0.99
CA GLY A 58 2.64 -10.97 -0.42
C GLY A 58 2.91 -10.48 1.01
N LEU A 59 2.21 -9.45 1.48
CA LEU A 59 2.30 -8.97 2.87
C LEU A 59 1.31 -9.68 3.80
N GLU A 60 0.25 -10.26 3.24
CA GLU A 60 -0.79 -11.02 3.96
C GLU A 60 -0.45 -12.53 4.10
N SER A 61 0.61 -13.00 3.44
CA SER A 61 1.09 -14.40 3.49
C SER A 61 2.07 -14.67 4.62
#